data_AF-A0A5K7XCF0-F1
#
_entry.id   AF-A0A5K7XCF0-F1
#
_cell.length_a   1.000
_cell.length_b   1.000
_cell.length_c   1.000
_cell.angle_alpha   90.00
_cell.angle_beta   90.00
_cell.angle_gamma   90.00
#
_symmetry.space_group_name_H-M   'P 1'
#
loop_
_entity.id
_entity.type
_entity.pdbx_description
1 polymer ?
#
loop_
_entity_poly.entity_id
_entity_poly.type
_entity_poly.pdbx_seq_one_letter_code
_entity_poly.pdbx_strand_id
1 'polypeptide(L)'
;MVGICADMAQRRSLRREAYQLLDRARSSLAQQAFIECGCCLREAVRIYLHDECTHHGCLPKEKPGIYRTPPRVLAKRLTKKGVLGPKLGQWIGEIIEMSNKAAHLSFVPPRELEAGIVMTKFFLDGTHLIPTKTGGQA
;
A
#
# COMPACT_ATOMS: atom_id res chain seq x y z
N MET A 1 -19.83 -0.25 21.50
CA MET A 1 -19.09 0.99 21.17
C MET A 1 -17.57 0.89 21.33
N VAL A 2 -16.99 -0.15 21.96
CA VAL A 2 -15.53 -0.24 22.20
C VAL A 2 -14.71 -0.61 20.94
N GLY A 3 -15.31 -1.30 19.96
CA GLY A 3 -14.59 -1.79 18.77
C GLY A 3 -14.23 -0.74 17.71
N ILE A 4 -14.96 0.37 17.62
CA ILE A 4 -14.74 1.38 16.56
C ILE A 4 -13.50 2.24 16.86
N CYS A 5 -13.24 2.55 18.13
CA CYS A 5 -12.08 3.37 18.53
C CYS A 5 -10.75 2.63 18.40
N ALA A 6 -10.72 1.32 18.69
CA ALA A 6 -9.53 0.50 18.55
C ALA A 6 -9.13 0.33 17.06
N ASP A 7 -10.12 0.12 16.19
CA ASP A 7 -9.91 0.04 14.74
C ASP A 7 -9.33 1.35 14.20
N MET A 8 -9.90 2.51 14.56
CA MET A 8 -9.37 3.81 14.13
C MET A 8 -7.94 4.10 14.62
N ALA A 9 -7.60 3.71 15.86
CA ALA A 9 -6.25 3.90 16.39
C ALA A 9 -5.23 3.02 15.65
N GLN A 10 -5.59 1.77 15.35
CA GLN A 10 -4.76 0.83 14.60
C GLN A 10 -4.50 1.33 13.17
N ARG A 11 -5.54 1.80 12.46
CA ARG A 11 -5.39 2.36 11.11
C ARG A 11 -4.48 3.59 11.09
N ARG A 12 -4.64 4.50 12.06
CA ARG A 12 -3.76 5.68 12.20
C ARG A 12 -2.30 5.28 12.41
N SER A 13 -2.04 4.23 13.21
CA SER A 13 -0.69 3.71 13.43
C SER A 13 -0.08 3.13 12.16
N LEU A 14 -0.82 2.27 11.44
CA LEU A 14 -0.35 1.66 10.19
C LEU A 14 -0.07 2.70 9.11
N ARG A 15 -0.95 3.70 8.98
CA ARG A 15 -0.73 4.80 8.03
C ARG A 15 0.51 5.62 8.39
N ARG A 16 0.74 5.91 9.68
CA ARG A 16 1.95 6.60 10.14
C ARG A 16 3.22 5.83 9.77
N GLU A 17 3.22 4.51 9.98
CA GLU A 17 4.34 3.63 9.58
C GLU A 17 4.58 3.69 8.07
N ALA A 18 3.51 3.63 7.26
CA ALA A 18 3.61 3.76 5.82
C ALA A 18 4.19 5.12 5.37
N TYR A 19 3.80 6.23 5.99
CA TYR A 19 4.41 7.55 5.71
C TYR A 19 5.89 7.59 6.06
N GLN A 20 6.30 7.03 7.21
CA GLN A 20 7.71 6.95 7.59
C GLN A 20 8.54 6.17 6.56
N LEU A 21 7.99 5.08 6.01
CA LEU A 21 8.62 4.33 4.93
C LEU A 21 8.72 5.13 3.64
N LEU A 22 7.72 5.96 3.31
CA LEU A 22 7.78 6.84 2.13
C LEU A 22 8.84 7.94 2.29
N ASP A 23 8.96 8.54 3.48
CA ASP A 23 9.99 9.53 3.77
C ASP A 23 11.40 8.91 3.68
N ARG A 24 11.55 7.68 4.19
CA ARG A 24 12.78 6.89 4.03
C ARG A 24 13.06 6.57 2.57
N ALA A 25 12.06 6.11 1.80
CA ALA A 25 12.22 5.83 0.38
C ALA A 25 12.69 7.08 -0.39
N ARG A 26 12.13 8.24 -0.08
CA ARG A 26 12.53 9.53 -0.68
C ARG A 26 13.97 9.91 -0.32
N SER A 27 14.36 9.71 0.94
CA SER A 27 15.72 9.97 1.41
C SER A 27 16.73 9.03 0.72
N SER A 28 16.41 7.73 0.63
CA SER A 28 17.24 6.75 -0.09
C SER A 28 17.34 7.06 -1.58
N LEU A 29 16.26 7.55 -2.21
CA LEU A 29 16.29 7.98 -3.62
C LEU A 29 17.26 9.15 -3.83
N ALA A 30 17.23 10.17 -2.95
CA ALA A 30 18.14 11.32 -3.01
C ALA A 30 19.61 10.91 -2.83
N GLN A 31 19.86 9.85 -2.06
CA GLN A 31 21.19 9.26 -1.84
C GLN A 31 21.58 8.20 -2.89
N GLN A 32 20.75 7.97 -3.92
CA GLN A 32 20.95 6.94 -4.94
C GLN A 32 21.00 5.50 -4.38
N ALA A 33 20.45 5.28 -3.18
CA ALA A 33 20.28 3.96 -2.57
C ALA A 33 19.01 3.27 -3.12
N PHE A 34 19.03 2.90 -4.41
CA PHE A 34 17.84 2.43 -5.13
C PHE A 34 17.21 1.15 -4.57
N ILE A 35 18.03 0.23 -4.04
CA ILE A 35 17.54 -1.01 -3.42
C ILE A 35 16.69 -0.68 -2.20
N GLU A 36 17.21 0.17 -1.32
CA GLU A 36 16.51 0.59 -0.10
C GLU A 36 15.25 1.39 -0.44
N CYS A 37 15.33 2.29 -1.43
CA CYS A 37 14.17 3.00 -1.97
C CYS A 37 13.08 2.02 -2.42
N GLY A 38 13.44 1.00 -3.21
CA GLY A 38 12.52 -0.03 -3.69
C GLY A 38 11.91 -0.85 -2.55
N CYS A 39 12.71 -1.28 -1.59
CA CYS A 39 12.25 -2.01 -0.41
C CYS A 39 11.26 -1.21 0.43
N CYS A 40 11.59 0.06 0.74
CA CYS A 40 10.75 0.93 1.54
C CYS A 40 9.43 1.25 0.83
N LEU A 41 9.48 1.59 -0.47
CA LEU A 41 8.28 1.85 -1.26
C LEU A 41 7.37 0.62 -1.35
N ARG A 42 7.94 -0.57 -1.62
CA ARG A 42 7.17 -1.82 -1.68
C ARG A 42 6.47 -2.15 -0.37
N GLU A 43 7.15 -1.91 0.76
CA GLU A 43 6.57 -2.15 2.09
C GLU A 43 5.50 -1.12 2.46
N ALA A 44 5.69 0.16 2.12
CA ALA A 44 4.67 1.19 2.30
C ALA A 44 3.36 0.83 1.55
N VAL A 45 3.49 0.41 0.29
CA VAL A 45 2.35 -0.08 -0.52
C VAL A 45 1.70 -1.32 0.12
N ARG A 46 2.49 -2.25 0.65
CA ARG A 46 1.96 -3.44 1.32
C ARG A 46 1.14 -3.06 2.56
N ILE A 47 1.63 -2.15 3.39
CA ILE A 47 0.92 -1.69 4.59
C ILE A 47 -0.40 -1.02 4.22
N TYR A 48 -0.39 -0.12 3.24
CA TYR A 48 -1.60 0.50 2.71
C TYR A 48 -2.63 -0.56 2.25
N LEU A 49 -2.22 -1.49 1.39
CA LEU A 49 -3.12 -2.52 0.87
C LEU A 49 -3.61 -3.47 1.97
N HIS A 50 -2.80 -3.71 3.00
CA HIS A 50 -3.18 -4.52 4.14
C HIS A 50 -4.24 -3.80 4.98
N ASP A 51 -4.04 -2.52 5.30
CA ASP A 51 -5.01 -1.67 6.00
C ASP A 51 -6.36 -1.66 5.28
N GLU A 52 -6.35 -1.42 3.97
CA GLU A 52 -7.59 -1.45 3.17
C GLU A 52 -8.21 -2.86 3.12
N CYS A 53 -7.40 -3.92 2.99
CA CYS A 53 -7.91 -5.29 3.04
C CYS A 53 -8.58 -5.63 4.38
N THR A 54 -8.00 -5.17 5.50
CA THR A 54 -8.57 -5.35 6.83
C THR A 54 -9.89 -4.62 6.94
N HIS A 55 -9.92 -3.33 6.56
CA HIS A 55 -11.13 -2.50 6.63
C HIS A 55 -12.29 -3.06 5.81
N HIS A 56 -12.01 -3.55 4.61
CA HIS A 56 -13.02 -4.12 3.71
C HIS A 56 -13.29 -5.61 3.94
N GLY A 57 -12.70 -6.21 4.98
CA GLY A 57 -12.90 -7.61 5.35
C GLY A 57 -12.51 -8.60 4.24
N CYS A 58 -11.44 -8.30 3.49
CA CYS A 58 -10.95 -9.14 2.40
C CYS A 58 -9.49 -9.58 2.55
N LEU A 59 -8.95 -9.51 3.77
CA LEU A 59 -7.62 -9.98 4.09
C LEU A 59 -7.46 -11.48 3.76
N PRO A 60 -6.39 -11.90 3.07
CA PRO A 60 -6.13 -13.32 2.82
C PRO A 60 -5.94 -14.08 4.14
N LYS A 61 -6.43 -15.32 4.18
CA LYS A 61 -6.09 -16.24 5.28
C LYS A 61 -4.58 -16.45 5.29
N GLU A 62 -3.97 -16.30 6.46
CA GLU A 62 -2.55 -16.60 6.66
C GLU A 62 -2.29 -18.08 6.37
N LYS A 63 -1.23 -18.35 5.61
CA LYS A 63 -0.76 -19.72 5.38
C LYS A 63 0.42 -20.00 6.30
N PRO A 64 0.51 -21.21 6.88
CA PRO A 64 1.70 -21.62 7.65
C PRO A 64 2.98 -21.39 6.84
N GLY A 65 3.98 -20.74 7.43
CA GLY A 65 5.27 -20.46 6.80
C GLY A 65 5.34 -19.21 5.91
N ILE A 66 4.22 -18.50 5.67
CA ILE A 66 4.25 -17.19 5.00
C ILE A 66 4.24 -16.10 6.06
N TYR A 67 5.41 -15.51 6.32
CA TYR A 67 5.57 -14.48 7.35
C TYR A 67 4.86 -13.15 6.99
N ARG A 68 4.70 -12.84 5.69
CA ARG A 68 4.01 -11.62 5.21
C ARG A 68 3.32 -11.85 3.87
N THR A 69 2.06 -11.40 3.76
CA THR A 69 1.31 -11.46 2.49
C THR A 69 1.90 -10.47 1.47
N PRO A 70 2.23 -10.91 0.24
CA PRO A 70 2.76 -10.02 -0.79
C PRO A 70 1.76 -8.95 -1.24
N PRO A 71 2.20 -7.71 -1.58
CA PRO A 71 1.31 -6.62 -1.98
C PRO A 71 0.46 -6.95 -3.22
N ARG A 72 1.00 -7.71 -4.19
CA ARG A 72 0.22 -8.18 -5.37
C ARG A 72 -0.99 -9.02 -4.98
N VAL A 73 -0.90 -9.80 -3.90
CA VAL A 73 -2.01 -10.65 -3.42
C VAL A 73 -3.09 -9.78 -2.78
N LEU A 74 -2.68 -8.78 -1.98
CA LEU A 74 -3.59 -7.84 -1.34
C LEU A 74 -4.33 -6.99 -2.38
N ALA A 75 -3.63 -6.42 -3.37
CA ALA A 75 -4.23 -5.66 -4.47
C ALA A 75 -5.28 -6.50 -5.23
N LYS A 76 -4.96 -7.76 -5.57
CA LYS A 76 -5.92 -8.68 -6.21
C LYS A 76 -7.18 -8.90 -5.38
N ARG A 77 -7.09 -8.93 -4.04
CA ARG A 77 -8.27 -9.09 -3.18
C ARG A 77 -9.15 -7.86 -3.22
N LEU A 78 -8.57 -6.68 -3.11
CA LEU A 78 -9.31 -5.40 -3.17
C LEU A 78 -9.98 -5.18 -4.53
N THR A 79 -9.31 -5.55 -5.63
CA THR A 79 -9.93 -5.52 -6.97
C THR A 79 -11.10 -6.50 -7.07
N LYS A 80 -10.95 -7.74 -6.59
CA LYS A 80 -12.05 -8.73 -6.57
C LYS A 80 -13.22 -8.28 -5.69
N LYS A 81 -12.97 -7.51 -4.63
CA LYS A 81 -13.99 -6.94 -3.75
C LYS A 81 -14.66 -5.70 -4.36
N GLY A 82 -14.15 -5.17 -5.47
CA GLY A 82 -14.66 -3.95 -6.12
C GLY A 82 -14.24 -2.65 -5.45
N VAL A 83 -13.29 -2.69 -4.51
CA VAL A 83 -12.78 -1.50 -3.80
C VAL A 83 -11.78 -0.74 -4.67
N LEU A 84 -10.89 -1.48 -5.33
CA LEU A 84 -9.95 -0.91 -6.30
C LEU A 84 -10.55 -1.02 -7.69
N GLY A 85 -10.91 0.13 -8.27
CA GLY A 85 -11.31 0.22 -9.67
C GLY A 85 -10.15 -0.18 -10.63
N PRO A 86 -10.45 -0.53 -11.89
CA PRO A 86 -9.46 -1.06 -12.83
C PRO A 86 -8.21 -0.17 -13.00
N LYS A 87 -8.42 1.14 -13.13
CA LYS A 87 -7.35 2.13 -13.31
C LYS A 87 -6.44 2.25 -12.08
N LEU A 88 -7.04 2.32 -10.88
CA LEU A 88 -6.29 2.37 -9.62
C LEU A 88 -5.53 1.06 -9.36
N GLY A 89 -6.15 -0.08 -9.68
CA GLY A 89 -5.50 -1.39 -9.60
C GLY A 89 -4.29 -1.50 -10.53
N GLN A 90 -4.37 -0.95 -11.74
CA GLN A 90 -3.24 -0.88 -12.67
C GLN A 90 -2.09 -0.04 -12.08
N TRP A 91 -2.36 1.19 -11.62
CA TRP A 91 -1.33 2.05 -11.04
C TRP A 91 -0.64 1.43 -9.83
N ILE A 92 -1.39 0.80 -8.93
CA ILE A 92 -0.82 0.06 -7.80
C ILE A 92 0.04 -1.10 -8.30
N GLY A 93 -0.40 -1.82 -9.34
CA GLY A 93 0.36 -2.89 -9.97
C GLY A 93 1.72 -2.42 -10.52
N GLU A 94 1.73 -1.29 -11.21
CA GLU A 94 2.93 -0.64 -11.75
C GLU A 94 3.89 -0.25 -10.62
N ILE A 95 3.38 0.38 -9.55
CA ILE A 95 4.19 0.74 -8.36
C ILE A 95 4.80 -0.49 -7.69
N ILE A 96 4.04 -1.58 -7.56
CA ILE A 96 4.56 -2.83 -7.00
C ILE A 96 5.65 -3.40 -7.90
N GLU A 97 5.47 -3.36 -9.22
CA GLU A 97 6.46 -3.90 -10.15
C GLU A 97 7.77 -3.12 -10.12
N MET A 98 7.70 -1.80 -10.24
CA MET A 98 8.89 -0.93 -10.25
C MET A 98 9.63 -0.95 -8.92
N SER A 99 8.92 -0.93 -7.78
CA SER A 99 9.55 -1.02 -6.45
C SER A 99 10.23 -2.37 -6.26
N ASN A 100 9.64 -3.46 -6.78
CA ASN A 100 10.25 -4.77 -6.78
C ASN A 100 11.49 -4.83 -7.69
N LYS A 101 11.45 -4.25 -8.89
CA LYS A 101 12.62 -4.15 -9.78
C LYS A 101 13.78 -3.44 -9.09
N ALA A 102 13.52 -2.26 -8.50
CA ALA A 102 14.54 -1.51 -7.77
C ALA A 102 15.11 -2.30 -6.57
N ALA A 103 14.26 -2.99 -5.80
CA ALA A 103 14.69 -3.83 -4.68
C ALA A 103 15.54 -5.05 -5.09
N HIS A 104 15.47 -5.48 -6.35
CA HIS A 104 16.19 -6.64 -6.89
C HIS A 104 17.27 -6.23 -7.92
N LEU A 105 17.94 -5.09 -7.70
CA LEU A 105 19.07 -4.62 -8.49
C LEU A 105 18.77 -4.37 -9.98
N SER A 106 17.51 -4.27 -10.36
CA SER A 106 17.12 -3.88 -11.72
C SER A 106 17.06 -2.37 -11.83
N PHE A 107 17.52 -1.83 -12.96
CA PHE A 107 17.44 -0.40 -13.22
C PHE A 107 15.98 0.07 -13.31
N VAL A 108 15.67 1.12 -12.56
CA VAL A 108 14.40 1.85 -12.62
C VAL A 108 14.75 3.34 -12.64
N PRO A 109 14.23 4.14 -13.60
CA PRO A 109 14.50 5.57 -13.64
C PRO A 109 14.11 6.25 -12.31
N PRO A 110 14.96 7.13 -11.74
CA PRO A 110 14.66 7.81 -10.47
C PRO A 110 13.31 8.55 -10.46
N ARG A 111 12.96 9.18 -11.59
CA ARG A 111 11.67 9.88 -11.77
C ARG A 111 10.46 8.96 -11.62
N GLU A 112 10.61 7.70 -12.00
CA GLU A 112 9.53 6.72 -11.84
C GLU A 112 9.40 6.39 -10.35
N LEU A 113 10.50 6.08 -9.66
CA LEU A 113 10.48 5.84 -8.21
C LEU A 113 9.87 7.02 -7.43
N GLU A 114 10.20 8.25 -7.81
CA GLU A 114 9.60 9.46 -7.25
C GLU A 114 8.08 9.51 -7.50
N ALA A 115 7.63 9.25 -8.73
CA ALA A 115 6.21 9.19 -9.06
C ALA A 115 5.49 8.11 -8.23
N GLY A 116 6.12 6.95 -8.03
CA GLY A 116 5.59 5.87 -7.18
C GLY A 116 5.45 6.27 -5.71
N ILE A 117 6.42 7.00 -5.16
CA ILE A 117 6.36 7.54 -3.80
C ILE A 117 5.20 8.53 -3.67
N VAL A 118 5.10 9.50 -4.59
CA VAL A 118 4.04 10.52 -4.59
C VAL A 118 2.66 9.88 -4.74
N MET A 119 2.51 8.92 -5.66
CA MET A 119 1.25 8.23 -5.89
C MET A 119 0.84 7.36 -4.70
N THR A 120 1.79 6.69 -4.04
CA THR A 120 1.50 5.93 -2.82
C THR A 120 1.07 6.84 -1.67
N LYS A 121 1.67 8.03 -1.55
CA LYS A 121 1.23 9.05 -0.59
C LYS A 121 -0.20 9.49 -0.86
N PHE A 122 -0.51 9.79 -2.12
CA PHE A 122 -1.87 10.11 -2.56
C PHE A 122 -2.87 9.02 -2.16
N PHE A 123 -2.49 7.75 -2.27
CA PHE A 123 -3.34 6.65 -1.83
C PHE A 123 -3.53 6.59 -0.30
N LEU A 124 -2.49 6.86 0.48
CA LEU A 124 -2.59 6.89 1.95
C LEU A 124 -3.48 8.02 2.47
N ASP A 125 -3.54 9.14 1.74
CA ASP A 125 -4.40 10.28 2.07
C ASP A 125 -5.90 9.95 1.86
N GLY A 126 -6.22 8.84 1.17
CA GLY A 126 -7.59 8.29 1.08
C GLY A 126 -8.55 9.08 0.19
N THR A 127 -8.04 9.95 -0.68
CA THR A 127 -8.86 10.84 -1.53
C THR A 127 -9.46 10.17 -2.77
N HIS A 128 -9.15 8.89 -3.01
CA HIS A 128 -9.37 8.18 -4.27
C HIS A 128 -10.18 6.89 -4.16
N LEU A 129 -10.50 6.43 -2.95
CA LEU A 129 -11.32 5.23 -2.77
C LEU A 129 -12.80 5.57 -2.97
N ILE A 130 -13.53 4.68 -3.67
CA ILE A 130 -14.98 4.79 -3.78
C ILE A 130 -15.54 4.64 -2.37
N PRO A 131 -16.32 5.62 -1.85
CA PRO A 131 -16.95 5.48 -0.56
C PRO A 131 -17.79 4.20 -0.58
N THR A 132 -17.50 3.25 0.31
CA THR A 132 -18.47 2.22 0.60
C THR A 132 -19.71 2.96 1.09
N LYS A 133 -20.88 2.67 0.50
CA LYS A 133 -22.14 3.06 1.14
C LYS A 133 -22.08 2.50 2.54
N THR A 134 -21.80 3.35 3.53
CA THR A 134 -22.11 3.06 4.91
C THR A 134 -23.58 2.69 4.89
N GLY A 135 -23.88 1.42 5.15
CA GLY A 135 -25.26 0.97 5.23
C GLY A 135 -25.99 1.92 6.16
N GLY A 136 -27.05 2.54 5.65
CA GLY A 136 -28.05 3.15 6.50
C GLY A 136 -28.47 2.08 7.50
N GLN A 137 -28.11 2.30 8.76
CA GLN A 137 -28.88 1.75 9.86
C GLN A 137 -29.92 2.82 10.19
N ALA A 138 -31.17 2.36 10.23
CA ALA A 138 -32.45 3.08 10.33
C ALA A 138 -33.00 3.58 8.98
#